data_AF-A0A8J4B3C0-F1
#
_entry.id   AF-A0A8J4B3C0-F1
#
_cell.length_a   1.000
_cell.length_b   1.000
_cell.length_c   1.000
_cell.angle_alpha   90.00
_cell.angle_beta   90.00
_cell.angle_gamma   90.00
#
_symmetry.space_group_name_H-M   'P 1'
#
loop_
_entity.id
_entity.type
_entity.pdbx_description
1 polymer ?
#
loop_
_entity_poly.entity_id
_entity_poly.type
_entity_poly.pdbx_seq_one_letter_code
_entity_poly.pdbx_strand_id
1 'polypeptide(L)'
;MSQVDALCGARGVEGEHEASRRFKAELLQQMDGLTSGRGVMVLAATNCPWDLDPALRRRLEKRIHIGLPDAAQRLALLHLHMRGVALAPDADLLALAASCEGLSGADIRLLCRDAAMEPLRRQIASLAVGNSGPPPPPPPPQQHQHQQRQLQDPRSPSEGHPQLSSPSPEAPQVEVLQPQSQPLALCSAADIRRLADSGKLAQGAVVSAADLEAARRSVRPSVTADQAAKYVQWDQEFAST
;
A
#
# COMPACT_ATOMS: atom_id res chain seq x y z
N MET A 1 -1.18 -3.26 26.14
CA MET A 1 -0.24 -2.32 25.51
C MET A 1 0.14 -2.86 24.13
N SER A 2 0.06 -2.05 23.08
CA SER A 2 0.54 -2.40 21.73
C SER A 2 1.91 -1.78 21.48
N GLN A 3 2.75 -2.44 20.68
CA GLN A 3 4.06 -1.93 20.25
C GLN A 3 4.96 -1.56 21.44
N VAL A 4 5.03 -2.45 22.44
CA VAL A 4 5.76 -2.17 23.69
C VAL A 4 7.25 -1.94 23.44
N ASP A 5 7.82 -2.52 22.38
CA ASP A 5 9.20 -2.32 21.92
C ASP A 5 9.56 -0.85 21.65
N ALA A 6 8.63 -0.06 21.11
CA ALA A 6 8.87 1.36 20.81
C ALA A 6 9.18 2.19 22.07
N LEU A 7 8.58 1.81 23.20
CA LEU A 7 8.75 2.50 24.48
C LEU A 7 9.68 1.74 25.43
N CYS A 8 9.91 0.46 25.19
CA CYS A 8 10.55 -0.49 26.10
C CYS A 8 11.71 -1.27 25.47
N GLY A 9 12.40 -0.67 24.50
CA GLY A 9 13.60 -1.27 23.88
C GLY A 9 14.75 -1.53 24.86
N ALA A 10 15.73 -2.33 24.46
CA ALA A 10 16.91 -2.67 25.24
C ALA A 10 17.68 -1.41 25.68
N ARG A 11 18.21 -1.43 26.90
CA ARG A 11 18.94 -0.30 27.48
C ARG A 11 20.26 -0.08 26.73
N GLY A 12 20.61 1.19 26.49
CA GLY A 12 21.94 1.57 26.00
C GLY A 12 22.07 1.83 24.50
N VAL A 13 20.96 1.96 23.76
CA VAL A 13 20.99 2.56 22.43
C VAL A 13 21.36 4.04 22.60
N GLU A 14 22.45 4.50 21.98
CA GLU A 14 22.82 5.92 21.95
C GLU A 14 21.61 6.74 21.47
N GLY A 15 21.14 7.69 22.30
CA GLY A 15 19.96 8.51 22.02
C GLY A 15 18.70 8.19 22.83
N GLU A 16 18.71 7.17 23.70
CA GLU A 16 17.58 6.90 24.58
C GLU A 16 17.29 8.08 25.52
N HIS A 17 16.10 8.67 25.40
CA HIS A 17 15.70 9.83 26.19
C HIS A 17 15.52 9.49 27.67
N GLU A 18 15.98 10.38 28.56
CA GLU A 18 15.85 10.20 30.02
C GLU A 18 14.39 9.99 30.46
N ALA A 19 13.44 10.67 29.80
CA ALA A 19 12.01 10.50 30.03
C ALA A 19 11.54 9.05 29.77
N SER A 20 12.05 8.40 28.71
CA SER A 20 11.75 7.00 28.41
C SER A 20 12.28 6.08 29.50
N ARG A 21 13.49 6.33 30.00
CA ARG A 21 14.07 5.56 31.11
C ARG A 21 13.26 5.67 32.40
N ARG A 22 12.85 6.87 32.77
CA ARG A 22 12.00 7.10 33.96
C ARG A 22 10.64 6.43 33.81
N PHE A 23 10.04 6.51 32.63
CA PHE A 23 8.78 5.80 32.34
C PHE A 23 8.94 4.28 32.46
N LYS A 24 9.99 3.69 31.89
CA LYS A 24 10.28 2.25 32.02
C LYS A 24 10.42 1.84 33.49
N ALA A 25 11.14 2.63 34.29
CA ALA A 25 11.32 2.35 35.71
C ALA A 25 9.97 2.34 36.46
N GLU A 26 9.12 3.34 36.21
CA GLU A 26 7.80 3.42 36.82
C GLU A 26 6.90 2.26 36.37
N LEU A 27 6.88 1.94 35.08
CA LEU A 27 6.12 0.81 34.54
C LEU A 27 6.52 -0.51 35.23
N LEU A 28 7.83 -0.76 35.38
CA LEU A 28 8.35 -1.94 36.06
C LEU A 28 7.94 -1.97 37.54
N GLN A 29 8.01 -0.84 38.24
CA GLN A 29 7.62 -0.72 39.64
C GLN A 29 6.13 -0.98 39.83
N GLN A 30 5.28 -0.45 38.95
CA GLN A 30 3.85 -0.73 38.96
C GLN A 30 3.57 -2.21 38.68
N MET A 31 4.26 -2.83 37.72
CA MET A 31 4.12 -4.26 37.43
C MET A 31 4.50 -5.16 38.62
N ASP A 32 5.52 -4.79 39.40
CA ASP A 32 5.88 -5.52 40.63
C ASP A 32 4.77 -5.41 41.69
N GLY A 33 4.14 -4.25 41.81
CA GLY A 33 3.02 -4.01 42.73
C GLY A 33 1.74 -4.79 42.40
N LEU A 34 1.56 -5.21 41.14
CA LEU A 34 0.38 -5.97 40.69
C LEU A 34 0.38 -7.43 41.18
N THR A 35 1.51 -7.97 41.62
CA THR A 35 1.62 -9.35 42.12
C THR A 35 0.88 -9.59 43.43
N SER A 36 0.52 -8.52 44.15
CA SER A 36 -0.01 -8.58 45.52
C SER A 36 -1.52 -8.25 45.63
N GLY A 37 -2.22 -8.02 44.50
CA GLY A 37 -3.62 -7.56 44.46
C GLY A 37 -4.51 -8.34 43.48
N ARG A 38 -5.84 -8.22 43.65
CA ARG A 38 -6.85 -8.93 42.82
C ARG A 38 -6.70 -8.66 41.31
N GLY A 39 -6.67 -9.74 40.52
CA GLY A 39 -7.40 -9.88 39.24
C GLY A 39 -6.99 -9.00 38.04
N VAL A 40 -5.80 -8.41 38.00
CA VAL A 40 -5.35 -7.62 36.83
C VAL A 40 -4.48 -8.48 35.91
N MET A 41 -4.87 -8.59 34.64
CA MET A 41 -4.08 -9.25 33.59
C MET A 41 -3.50 -8.20 32.64
N VAL A 42 -2.18 -8.24 32.44
CA VAL A 42 -1.47 -7.36 31.50
C VAL A 42 -1.23 -8.09 30.19
N LEU A 43 -1.78 -7.58 29.09
CA LEU A 43 -1.45 -8.04 27.74
C LEU A 43 -0.54 -7.03 27.04
N ALA A 44 0.56 -7.51 26.49
CA ALA A 44 1.50 -6.73 25.69
C ALA A 44 1.70 -7.39 24.33
N ALA A 45 1.81 -6.57 23.27
CA ALA A 45 2.10 -7.03 21.92
C ALA A 45 3.33 -6.30 21.37
N THR A 46 4.19 -7.03 20.66
CA THR A 46 5.42 -6.51 20.03
C THR A 46 5.73 -7.27 18.74
N ASN A 47 6.28 -6.55 17.77
CA ASN A 47 6.83 -7.11 16.53
C ASN A 47 8.38 -7.17 16.55
N CYS A 48 9.00 -6.88 17.69
CA CYS A 48 10.45 -6.89 17.87
C CYS A 48 10.80 -7.47 19.25
N PRO A 49 10.44 -8.75 19.53
CA PRO A 49 10.61 -9.32 20.87
C PRO A 49 12.07 -9.45 21.31
N TRP A 50 13.02 -9.51 20.36
CA TRP A 50 14.46 -9.50 20.62
C TRP A 50 14.97 -8.15 21.14
N ASP A 51 14.29 -7.04 20.79
CA ASP A 51 14.67 -5.69 21.22
C ASP A 51 14.08 -5.32 22.58
N LEU A 52 13.24 -6.15 23.20
CA LEU A 52 12.54 -5.82 24.43
C LEU A 52 13.47 -5.85 25.66
N ASP A 53 13.34 -4.86 26.56
CA ASP A 53 14.12 -4.80 27.82
C ASP A 53 14.02 -6.12 28.59
N PRO A 54 15.16 -6.77 28.93
CA PRO A 54 15.18 -8.00 29.72
C PRO A 54 14.39 -7.93 31.04
N ALA A 55 14.31 -6.75 31.67
CA ALA A 55 13.54 -6.55 32.90
C ALA A 55 12.03 -6.67 32.69
N LEU A 56 11.52 -6.21 31.54
CA LEU A 56 10.12 -6.38 31.15
C LEU A 56 9.85 -7.81 30.69
N ARG A 57 10.78 -8.41 29.92
CA ARG A 57 10.68 -9.80 29.49
C ARG A 57 10.52 -10.78 30.66
N ARG A 58 11.16 -10.51 31.81
CA ARG A 58 11.03 -11.34 33.03
C ARG A 58 9.68 -11.20 33.74
N ARG A 59 9.04 -10.03 33.65
CA ARG A 59 7.73 -9.78 34.28
C ARG A 59 6.55 -10.21 33.41
N LEU A 60 6.78 -10.33 32.10
CA LEU A 60 5.84 -10.93 31.15
C LEU A 60 6.10 -12.43 31.08
N GLU A 61 5.61 -13.14 32.10
CA GLU A 61 5.86 -14.58 32.30
C GLU A 61 5.28 -15.45 31.18
N LYS A 62 4.07 -15.14 30.71
CA LYS A 62 3.42 -15.90 29.63
C LYS A 62 3.65 -15.22 28.28
N ARG A 63 4.16 -16.01 27.33
CA ARG A 63 4.48 -15.58 25.97
C ARG A 63 3.74 -16.48 25.01
N ILE A 64 3.07 -15.88 24.03
CA ILE A 64 2.33 -16.60 23.00
C ILE A 64 2.82 -16.06 21.67
N HIS A 65 3.49 -16.92 20.90
CA HIS A 65 3.85 -16.59 19.53
C HIS A 65 2.61 -16.68 18.63
N ILE A 66 2.38 -15.64 17.84
CA ILE A 66 1.30 -15.58 16.84
C ILE A 66 1.97 -15.62 15.47
N GLY A 67 1.96 -16.81 14.85
CA GLY A 67 2.55 -17.04 13.54
C GLY A 67 1.67 -16.60 12.37
N LEU A 68 2.16 -16.84 11.16
CA LEU A 68 1.36 -16.69 9.94
C LEU A 68 0.21 -17.71 9.92
N PRO A 69 -0.95 -17.35 9.32
CA PRO A 69 -2.11 -18.22 9.33
C PRO A 69 -1.90 -19.51 8.51
N ASP A 70 -2.33 -20.63 9.07
CA ASP A 70 -2.39 -21.93 8.38
C ASP A 70 -3.47 -21.94 7.28
N ALA A 71 -3.54 -23.01 6.48
CA ALA A 71 -4.49 -23.11 5.37
C ALA A 71 -5.96 -22.96 5.79
N ALA A 72 -6.35 -23.54 6.93
CA ALA A 72 -7.71 -23.46 7.45
C ALA A 72 -8.02 -22.05 7.99
N GLN A 73 -7.05 -21.44 8.68
CA GLN A 73 -7.13 -20.07 9.17
C GLN A 73 -7.21 -19.05 8.03
N ARG A 74 -6.46 -19.25 6.93
CA ARG A 74 -6.56 -18.41 5.73
C ARG A 74 -7.96 -18.47 5.12
N LEU A 75 -8.54 -19.66 4.99
CA LEU A 75 -9.91 -19.83 4.51
C LEU A 75 -10.92 -19.14 5.44
N ALA A 76 -10.76 -19.30 6.76
CA ALA A 76 -11.62 -18.64 7.74
C ALA A 76 -11.51 -17.12 7.66
N LEU A 77 -10.31 -16.57 7.48
CA LEU A 77 -10.09 -15.13 7.29
C LEU A 77 -10.74 -14.61 6.00
N LEU A 78 -10.64 -15.36 4.90
CA LEU A 78 -11.32 -15.03 3.64
C LEU A 78 -12.83 -14.99 3.82
N HIS A 79 -13.43 -16.02 4.43
CA HIS A 79 -14.86 -16.03 4.74
C HIS A 79 -15.28 -14.88 5.65
N LEU A 80 -14.47 -14.57 6.67
CA LEU A 80 -14.75 -13.48 7.59
C LEU A 80 -14.77 -12.13 6.87
N HIS A 81 -13.77 -11.88 6.01
CA HIS A 81 -13.63 -10.60 5.30
C HIS A 81 -14.54 -10.46 4.08
N MET A 82 -14.97 -11.58 3.47
CA MET A 82 -15.96 -11.60 2.40
C MET A 82 -17.40 -11.70 2.90
N ARG A 83 -17.61 -11.69 4.22
CA ARG A 83 -18.96 -11.76 4.81
C ARG A 83 -19.77 -10.52 4.40
N GLY A 84 -20.86 -10.74 3.66
CA GLY A 84 -21.73 -9.68 3.15
C GLY A 84 -21.33 -9.16 1.77
N VAL A 85 -20.27 -9.69 1.16
CA VAL A 85 -19.91 -9.43 -0.25
C VAL A 85 -20.64 -10.45 -1.12
N ALA A 86 -21.27 -9.99 -2.20
CA ALA A 86 -21.87 -10.88 -3.19
C ALA A 86 -20.76 -11.54 -4.02
N LEU A 87 -20.65 -12.86 -3.92
CA LEU A 87 -19.68 -13.67 -4.66
C LEU A 87 -20.38 -14.36 -5.83
N ALA A 88 -19.70 -14.40 -6.98
CA ALA A 88 -20.19 -15.13 -8.15
C ALA A 88 -20.01 -16.65 -7.94
N PRO A 89 -20.75 -17.50 -8.68
CA PRO A 89 -20.65 -18.96 -8.53
C PRO A 89 -19.26 -19.54 -8.81
N ASP A 90 -18.44 -18.82 -9.59
CA ASP A 90 -17.06 -19.17 -9.92
C ASP A 90 -16.04 -18.70 -8.86
N ALA A 91 -16.45 -17.85 -7.91
CA ALA A 91 -15.57 -17.29 -6.89
C ALA A 91 -15.24 -18.30 -5.77
N ASP A 92 -14.23 -19.13 -6.02
CA ASP A 92 -13.77 -20.15 -5.08
C ASP A 92 -12.78 -19.61 -4.03
N LEU A 93 -13.27 -19.41 -2.80
CA LEU A 93 -12.45 -18.97 -1.67
C LEU A 93 -11.48 -20.05 -1.16
N LEU A 94 -11.75 -21.34 -1.41
CA LEU A 94 -10.84 -22.42 -1.03
C LEU A 94 -9.60 -22.42 -1.92
N ALA A 95 -9.80 -22.31 -3.24
CA ALA A 95 -8.70 -22.16 -4.19
C ALA A 95 -7.87 -20.90 -3.90
N LEU A 96 -8.52 -19.79 -3.55
CA LEU A 96 -7.84 -18.57 -3.14
C LEU A 96 -7.05 -18.76 -1.83
N ALA A 97 -7.59 -19.46 -0.83
CA ALA A 97 -6.88 -19.73 0.42
C ALA A 97 -5.58 -20.51 0.20
N ALA A 98 -5.58 -21.44 -0.75
CA ALA A 98 -4.40 -22.21 -1.13
C ALA A 98 -3.32 -21.33 -1.76
N SER A 99 -3.70 -20.31 -2.55
CA SER A 99 -2.73 -19.39 -3.15
C SER A 99 -2.21 -18.32 -2.19
N CYS A 100 -2.84 -18.12 -1.02
CA CYS A 100 -2.48 -17.11 -0.02
C CYS A 100 -1.37 -17.53 0.96
N GLU A 101 -0.57 -18.54 0.65
CA GLU A 101 0.55 -18.95 1.51
C GLU A 101 1.55 -17.80 1.74
N GLY A 102 2.02 -17.68 2.98
CA GLY A 102 2.94 -16.62 3.40
C GLY A 102 2.28 -15.25 3.67
N LEU A 103 1.00 -15.07 3.35
CA LEU A 103 0.29 -13.83 3.63
C LEU A 103 -0.10 -13.71 5.11
N SER A 104 0.08 -12.52 5.68
CA SER A 104 -0.42 -12.20 7.00
C SER A 104 -1.94 -11.96 6.97
N GLY A 105 -2.59 -11.94 8.14
CA GLY A 105 -4.00 -11.57 8.23
C GLY A 105 -4.30 -10.15 7.72
N ALA A 106 -3.33 -9.24 7.80
CA ALA A 106 -3.45 -7.90 7.23
C ALA A 106 -3.42 -7.93 5.70
N ASP A 107 -2.55 -8.74 5.10
CA ASP A 107 -2.45 -8.90 3.66
C ASP A 107 -3.73 -9.54 3.08
N ILE A 108 -4.26 -10.58 3.75
CA ILE A 108 -5.52 -11.24 3.35
C ILE A 108 -6.69 -10.26 3.41
N ARG A 109 -6.76 -9.42 4.45
CA ARG A 109 -7.77 -8.36 4.54
C ARG A 109 -7.64 -7.37 3.38
N LEU A 110 -6.41 -6.95 3.05
CA LEU A 110 -6.17 -6.04 1.94
C LEU A 110 -6.62 -6.66 0.61
N LEU A 111 -6.27 -7.92 0.37
CA LEU A 111 -6.72 -8.68 -0.80
C LEU A 111 -8.24 -8.69 -0.90
N CYS A 112 -8.94 -9.01 0.20
CA CYS A 112 -10.41 -9.05 0.19
C CYS A 112 -11.02 -7.69 -0.12
N ARG A 113 -10.47 -6.63 0.47
CA ARG A 113 -10.89 -5.25 0.22
C ARG A 113 -10.68 -4.87 -1.24
N ASP A 114 -9.52 -5.19 -1.81
CA ASP A 114 -9.22 -4.87 -3.20
C ASP A 114 -10.14 -5.61 -4.17
N ALA A 115 -10.38 -6.90 -3.94
CA ALA A 115 -11.32 -7.69 -4.74
C ALA A 115 -12.76 -7.17 -4.64
N ALA A 116 -13.21 -6.78 -3.43
CA ALA A 116 -14.54 -6.21 -3.24
C ALA A 116 -14.76 -4.87 -3.97
N MET A 117 -13.68 -4.15 -4.28
CA MET A 117 -13.71 -2.88 -5.02
C MET A 117 -13.65 -3.05 -6.54
N GLU A 118 -13.24 -4.22 -7.05
CA GLU A 118 -13.11 -4.46 -8.49
C GLU A 118 -14.42 -4.30 -9.30
N PRO A 119 -15.57 -4.82 -8.85
CA PRO A 119 -16.84 -4.62 -9.56
C PRO A 119 -17.18 -3.14 -9.72
N LEU A 120 -16.92 -2.34 -8.68
CA LEU A 120 -17.15 -0.90 -8.71
C LEU A 120 -16.18 -0.20 -9.67
N ARG A 121 -14.89 -0.57 -9.67
CA ARG A 121 -13.89 -0.05 -10.62
C ARG A 121 -14.29 -0.32 -12.07
N ARG A 122 -14.81 -1.52 -12.38
CA ARG A 122 -15.35 -1.86 -13.71
C ARG A 122 -16.58 -1.06 -14.08
N GLN A 123 -17.54 -0.91 -13.17
CA GLN A 123 -18.72 -0.09 -13.42
C GLN A 123 -18.32 1.34 -13.81
N ILE A 124 -17.44 1.96 -13.02
CA ILE A 124 -16.91 3.30 -13.29
C ILE A 124 -16.21 3.37 -14.65
N ALA A 125 -15.34 2.40 -14.97
CA ALA A 125 -14.62 2.36 -16.25
C ALA A 125 -15.57 2.21 -17.46
N SER A 126 -16.56 1.31 -17.36
CA SER A 126 -17.54 1.07 -18.43
C SER A 126 -18.35 2.33 -18.77
N LEU A 127 -18.65 3.13 -17.74
CA LEU A 127 -19.40 4.39 -17.87
C LEU A 127 -18.55 5.52 -18.47
N ALA A 128 -17.24 5.54 -18.21
CA ALA A 128 -16.32 6.48 -18.84
C ALA A 128 -16.19 6.24 -20.36
N VAL A 129 -16.20 4.97 -20.78
CA VAL A 129 -16.14 4.58 -22.20
C VAL A 129 -17.46 4.89 -22.93
N GLY A 130 -18.61 4.79 -22.26
CA GLY A 130 -19.91 5.14 -22.84
C GLY A 130 -20.09 6.64 -23.18
N ASN A 131 -19.19 7.51 -22.73
CA ASN A 131 -19.28 8.96 -22.89
C ASN A 131 -18.27 9.54 -23.90
N SER A 132 -17.42 8.71 -24.51
CA SER A 132 -16.58 9.15 -25.64
C SER A 132 -17.41 9.08 -26.93
N GLY A 133 -18.06 10.19 -27.31
CA GLY A 133 -18.51 10.39 -28.69
C GLY A 133 -17.33 10.27 -29.68
N PRO A 134 -17.58 10.10 -30.99
CA PRO A 134 -16.52 10.02 -31.99
C PRO A 134 -15.56 11.21 -31.83
N PRO A 135 -14.23 11.00 -31.99
CA PRO A 135 -13.25 12.07 -31.83
C PRO A 135 -13.65 13.25 -32.72
N PRO A 136 -13.60 14.49 -32.23
CA PRO A 136 -13.92 15.65 -33.05
C PRO A 136 -13.03 15.62 -34.30
N PRO A 137 -13.59 15.91 -35.49
CA PRO A 137 -12.81 15.92 -36.72
C PRO A 137 -11.61 16.87 -36.56
N PRO A 138 -10.45 16.52 -37.13
CA PRO A 138 -9.26 17.34 -37.01
C PRO A 138 -9.58 18.77 -37.47
N PRO A 139 -9.10 19.81 -36.75
CA PRO A 139 -9.37 21.19 -37.12
C PRO A 139 -8.87 21.45 -38.55
N PRO A 140 -9.63 22.18 -39.38
CA PRO A 140 -9.20 22.50 -40.74
C PRO A 140 -7.86 23.25 -40.69
N PRO A 141 -6.96 23.02 -41.66
CA PRO A 141 -5.66 23.65 -41.68
C PRO A 141 -5.82 25.17 -41.65
N GLN A 142 -5.31 25.80 -40.59
CA GLN A 142 -5.34 27.25 -40.45
C GLN A 142 -4.43 27.85 -41.52
N GLN A 143 -5.03 28.55 -42.49
CA GLN A 143 -4.29 29.40 -43.41
C GLN A 143 -3.70 30.56 -42.61
N HIS A 144 -2.41 30.49 -42.31
CA HIS A 144 -1.67 31.59 -41.72
C HIS A 144 -1.71 32.79 -42.67
N GLN A 145 -2.58 33.78 -42.40
CA GLN A 145 -2.50 35.08 -43.04
C GLN A 145 -1.19 35.76 -42.60
N HIS A 146 -0.22 35.79 -43.53
CA HIS A 146 0.98 36.61 -43.43
C HIS A 146 0.57 38.09 -43.42
N GLN A 147 0.43 38.68 -42.23
CA GLN A 147 0.29 40.14 -42.13
C GLN A 147 1.68 40.76 -42.21
N GLN A 148 2.04 41.23 -43.41
CA GLN A 148 3.23 42.04 -43.68
C GLN A 148 3.18 43.33 -42.85
N ARG A 149 3.95 43.40 -41.76
CA ARG A 149 4.27 44.68 -41.12
C ARG A 149 5.35 45.37 -41.93
N GLN A 150 4.97 46.47 -42.60
CA GLN A 150 5.89 47.39 -43.26
C GLN A 150 6.75 48.08 -42.19
N LEU A 151 8.05 47.77 -42.19
CA LEU A 151 9.07 48.52 -41.44
C LEU A 151 9.58 49.65 -42.35
N GLN A 152 9.38 50.90 -41.92
CA GLN A 152 10.00 52.06 -42.53
C GLN A 152 11.41 52.25 -41.93
N ASP A 153 12.40 52.25 -42.81
CA ASP A 153 13.79 52.73 -42.65
C ASP A 153 13.81 54.29 -42.72
N PRO A 154 14.91 55.07 -42.47
CA PRO A 154 16.33 54.69 -42.62
C PRO A 154 17.37 55.30 -41.63
N ARG A 155 18.57 54.70 -41.53
CA ARG A 155 19.91 55.28 -41.81
C ARG A 155 21.06 54.42 -41.23
N SER A 156 22.11 54.27 -42.05
CA SER A 156 23.24 53.31 -42.08
C SER A 156 24.48 53.67 -41.18
N PRO A 157 25.71 53.12 -41.36
CA PRO A 157 26.25 51.82 -40.90
C PRO A 157 27.67 51.91 -40.21
N SER A 158 28.18 50.82 -39.62
CA SER A 158 29.64 50.48 -39.51
C SER A 158 29.79 49.08 -38.87
N GLU A 159 30.21 48.05 -39.62
CA GLU A 159 31.58 47.53 -39.82
C GLU A 159 32.18 46.70 -38.66
N GLY A 160 32.54 45.44 -38.93
CA GLY A 160 33.65 44.73 -38.26
C GLY A 160 33.34 43.41 -37.52
N HIS A 161 33.63 42.28 -38.18
CA HIS A 161 33.85 40.91 -37.62
C HIS A 161 35.09 40.86 -36.67
N PRO A 162 35.49 39.74 -35.98
CA PRO A 162 35.15 38.32 -36.21
C PRO A 162 35.01 37.35 -34.98
N GLN A 163 34.36 36.21 -35.27
CA GLN A 163 34.63 34.79 -34.90
C GLN A 163 35.33 34.41 -33.57
N LEU A 164 34.76 33.42 -32.86
CA LEU A 164 35.52 32.32 -32.25
C LEU A 164 34.68 31.05 -32.08
N SER A 165 35.22 29.98 -32.64
CA SER A 165 34.70 28.61 -32.73
C SER A 165 35.16 27.76 -31.54
N SER A 166 34.35 26.81 -31.08
CA SER A 166 34.70 25.37 -31.06
C SER A 166 33.61 24.48 -30.42
N PRO A 167 33.57 23.17 -30.74
CA PRO A 167 32.47 22.24 -30.43
C PRO A 167 32.86 21.10 -29.45
N SER A 168 31.87 20.39 -28.88
CA SER A 168 31.83 18.93 -28.51
C SER A 168 30.85 18.66 -27.35
N PRO A 169 30.45 17.39 -27.06
CA PRO A 169 30.09 16.29 -27.97
C PRO A 169 28.72 15.65 -27.60
N GLU A 170 28.19 14.85 -28.53
CA GLU A 170 26.97 14.04 -28.37
C GLU A 170 27.09 12.97 -27.25
N ALA A 171 25.98 12.76 -26.53
CA ALA A 171 25.75 11.63 -25.64
C ALA A 171 24.65 10.72 -26.21
N PRO A 172 24.71 9.39 -25.99
CA PRO A 172 23.93 8.40 -26.72
C PRO A 172 22.45 8.38 -26.31
N GLN A 173 21.57 8.16 -27.29
CA GLN A 173 20.13 8.04 -27.09
C GLN A 173 19.81 6.68 -26.45
N VAL A 174 19.26 6.71 -25.24
CA VAL A 174 18.61 5.55 -24.61
C VAL A 174 17.18 5.51 -25.10
N GLU A 175 16.86 4.48 -25.89
CA GLU A 175 15.51 4.19 -26.38
C GLU A 175 14.63 3.75 -25.21
N VAL A 176 13.85 4.69 -24.66
CA VAL A 176 12.87 4.44 -23.62
C VAL A 176 11.68 3.69 -24.24
N LEU A 177 11.59 2.39 -23.96
CA LEU A 177 10.37 1.61 -24.19
C LEU A 177 9.19 2.29 -23.49
N GLN A 178 8.30 2.89 -24.27
CA GLN A 178 7.06 3.46 -23.76
C GLN A 178 6.15 2.34 -23.26
N PRO A 179 5.63 2.40 -22.02
CA PRO A 179 4.61 1.47 -21.57
C PRO A 179 3.34 1.70 -22.40
N GLN A 180 2.93 0.68 -23.15
CA GLN A 180 1.65 0.60 -23.87
C GLN A 180 0.47 0.44 -22.89
N SER A 181 0.34 1.38 -21.94
CA SER A 181 -0.81 1.48 -21.04
C SER A 181 -1.67 2.63 -21.55
N GLN A 182 -2.72 2.31 -22.30
CA GLN A 182 -3.72 3.31 -22.68
C GLN A 182 -4.27 3.95 -21.39
N PRO A 183 -4.33 5.29 -21.30
CA PRO A 183 -4.88 5.95 -20.12
C PRO A 183 -6.37 5.60 -20.02
N LEU A 184 -6.76 4.92 -18.94
CA LEU A 184 -8.16 4.81 -18.55
C LEU A 184 -8.73 6.22 -18.51
N ALA A 185 -9.77 6.48 -19.30
CA ALA A 185 -10.47 7.76 -19.27
C ALA A 185 -10.91 8.03 -17.82
N LEU A 186 -10.24 9.00 -17.17
CA LEU A 186 -10.52 9.35 -15.79
C LEU A 186 -11.92 9.97 -15.73
N CYS A 187 -12.87 9.21 -15.19
CA CYS A 187 -14.17 9.75 -14.81
C CYS A 187 -13.98 10.95 -13.86
N SER A 188 -14.67 12.06 -14.07
CA SER A 188 -14.55 13.20 -13.17
C SER A 188 -15.24 12.90 -11.83
N ALA A 189 -14.81 13.57 -10.76
CA ALA A 189 -15.47 13.46 -9.46
C ALA A 189 -16.96 13.85 -9.50
N ALA A 190 -17.36 14.71 -10.44
CA ALA A 190 -18.76 15.09 -10.68
C ALA A 190 -19.56 13.94 -11.33
N ASP A 191 -18.94 13.11 -12.15
CA ASP A 191 -19.57 11.96 -12.78
C ASP A 191 -19.81 10.86 -11.76
N ILE A 192 -18.83 10.60 -10.88
CA ILE A 192 -18.96 9.65 -9.76
C ILE A 192 -20.12 10.06 -8.83
N ARG A 193 -20.24 11.36 -8.51
CA ARG A 193 -21.34 11.87 -7.66
C ARG A 193 -22.71 11.70 -8.32
N ARG A 194 -22.86 12.11 -9.59
CA ARG A 194 -24.11 11.91 -10.35
C ARG A 194 -24.50 10.43 -10.44
N LEU A 195 -23.51 9.55 -10.56
CA LEU A 195 -23.71 8.11 -10.60
C LEU A 195 -24.14 7.53 -9.24
N ALA A 196 -23.61 8.06 -8.13
CA ALA A 196 -24.03 7.68 -6.79
C ALA A 196 -25.47 8.10 -6.53
N ASP A 197 -25.81 9.33 -6.92
CA ASP A 197 -27.15 9.90 -6.78
C ASP A 197 -28.19 9.16 -7.65
N SER A 198 -27.75 8.59 -8.78
CA SER A 198 -28.62 7.79 -9.66
C SER A 198 -28.97 6.40 -9.13
N GLY A 199 -28.36 5.96 -8.01
CA GLY A 199 -28.55 4.61 -7.46
C GLY A 199 -28.00 3.47 -8.32
N LYS A 200 -27.32 3.77 -9.43
CA LYS A 200 -26.73 2.79 -10.36
C LYS A 200 -25.37 2.27 -9.92
N LEU A 201 -24.67 3.00 -9.05
CA LEU A 201 -23.45 2.49 -8.41
C LEU A 201 -23.85 1.44 -7.37
N ALA A 202 -23.19 0.28 -7.42
CA ALA A 202 -23.32 -0.83 -6.47
C ALA A 202 -24.55 -1.76 -6.56
N GLN A 203 -25.56 -1.49 -7.39
CA GLN A 203 -26.61 -2.50 -7.63
C GLN A 203 -26.02 -3.73 -8.35
N GLY A 204 -26.07 -4.89 -7.69
CA GLY A 204 -25.64 -6.17 -8.27
C GLY A 204 -24.13 -6.29 -8.51
N ALA A 205 -23.31 -5.53 -7.77
CA ALA A 205 -21.85 -5.66 -7.83
C ALA A 205 -21.41 -7.00 -7.22
N VAL A 206 -21.19 -7.99 -8.08
CA VAL A 206 -20.74 -9.34 -7.70
C VAL A 206 -19.25 -9.48 -7.98
N VAL A 207 -18.50 -10.00 -7.01
CA VAL A 207 -17.07 -10.31 -7.13
C VAL A 207 -16.90 -11.67 -7.81
N SER A 208 -16.19 -11.69 -8.92
CA SER A 208 -15.89 -12.88 -9.74
C SER A 208 -14.57 -13.54 -9.37
N ALA A 209 -14.30 -14.75 -9.89
CA ALA A 209 -13.00 -15.40 -9.74
C ALA A 209 -11.85 -14.55 -10.29
N ALA A 210 -12.08 -13.85 -11.41
CA ALA A 210 -11.10 -12.97 -12.02
C ALA A 210 -10.71 -11.79 -11.10
N ASP A 211 -11.66 -11.29 -10.30
CA ASP A 211 -11.44 -10.19 -9.36
C ASP A 211 -10.57 -10.63 -8.18
N LEU A 212 -10.86 -11.82 -7.67
CA LEU A 212 -10.06 -12.45 -6.62
C LEU A 212 -8.62 -12.69 -7.08
N GLU A 213 -8.45 -13.19 -8.30
CA GLU A 213 -7.14 -13.45 -8.90
C GLU A 213 -6.37 -12.16 -9.18
N ALA A 214 -7.04 -11.13 -9.68
CA ALA A 214 -6.44 -9.81 -9.88
C ALA A 214 -5.96 -9.21 -8.56
N ALA A 215 -6.79 -9.25 -7.51
CA ALA A 215 -6.42 -8.81 -6.17
C ALA A 215 -5.31 -9.67 -5.56
N ARG A 216 -5.31 -10.99 -5.82
CA ARG A 216 -4.23 -11.87 -5.35
C ARG A 216 -2.88 -11.49 -5.96
N ARG A 217 -2.85 -11.09 -7.23
CA ARG A 217 -1.62 -10.67 -7.92
C ARG A 217 -1.10 -9.32 -7.46
N SER A 218 -1.98 -8.41 -7.04
CA SER A 218 -1.58 -7.08 -6.56
C SER A 218 -0.97 -7.13 -5.16
N VAL A 219 -1.43 -8.04 -4.30
CA VAL A 219 -0.97 -8.14 -2.91
C VAL A 219 0.36 -8.90 -2.82
N ARG A 220 1.33 -8.31 -2.13
CA ARG A 220 2.61 -8.91 -1.77
C ARG A 220 2.63 -9.27 -0.28
N PRO A 221 3.30 -10.37 0.12
CA PRO A 221 3.49 -10.67 1.54
C PRO A 221 4.21 -9.52 2.24
N SER A 222 3.65 -9.07 3.36
CA SER A 222 4.32 -8.05 4.20
C SER A 222 5.39 -8.64 5.12
N VAL A 223 5.30 -9.93 5.42
CA VAL A 223 6.26 -10.66 6.26
C VAL A 223 7.20 -11.46 5.36
N THR A 224 8.51 -11.26 5.52
CA THR A 224 9.50 -12.03 4.76
C THR A 224 9.76 -13.41 5.39
N ALA A 225 10.25 -14.35 4.61
CA ALA A 225 10.62 -15.68 5.11
C ALA A 225 11.69 -15.59 6.21
N ASP A 226 12.67 -14.69 6.06
CA ASP A 226 13.72 -14.46 7.06
C ASP A 226 13.16 -13.93 8.38
N GLN A 227 12.19 -13.00 8.30
CA GLN A 227 11.51 -12.50 9.49
C GLN A 227 10.75 -13.62 10.19
N ALA A 228 9.98 -14.42 9.45
CA ALA A 228 9.25 -15.55 10.01
C ALA A 228 10.20 -16.58 10.66
N ALA A 229 11.32 -16.91 10.02
CA ALA A 229 12.32 -17.81 10.57
C ALA A 229 12.94 -17.27 11.86
N LYS A 230 13.25 -15.96 11.91
CA LYS A 230 13.76 -15.29 13.11
C LYS A 230 12.80 -15.43 14.30
N TYR A 231 11.49 -15.39 14.07
CA TYR A 231 10.50 -15.61 15.13
C TYR A 231 10.44 -17.05 15.60
N VAL A 232 10.49 -18.03 14.69
CA VAL A 232 10.50 -19.45 15.06
C VAL A 232 11.72 -19.78 15.91
N GLN A 233 12.89 -19.24 15.54
CA GLN A 233 14.11 -19.39 16.34
C GLN A 233 13.94 -18.77 17.73
N TRP A 234 13.45 -17.53 17.80
CA TRP A 234 13.23 -16.84 19.07
C TRP A 234 12.23 -17.60 19.97
N ASP A 235 11.16 -18.13 19.39
CA ASP A 235 10.18 -18.92 20.13
C ASP A 235 10.81 -20.19 20.69
N GLN A 236 11.62 -20.91 19.92
CA GLN A 236 12.34 -22.10 20.39
C GLN A 236 13.32 -21.79 21.54
N GLU A 237 14.03 -20.67 21.46
CA GLU A 237 14.97 -20.24 22.50
C GLU A 237 14.27 -19.88 23.82
N PHE A 238 13.03 -19.40 23.77
CA PHE A 238 12.35 -18.77 24.91
C PHE A 238 11.01 -19.38 25.33
N ALA A 239 10.50 -20.40 24.63
CA ALA A 239 9.25 -21.11 24.97
C ALA A 239 9.42 -22.16 26.07
N SER A 240 10.66 -22.51 26.45
CA SER A 240 10.97 -23.51 27.48
C SER A 240 11.15 -22.94 28.90
N THR A 241 11.00 -21.62 29.08
CA THR A 241 11.17 -20.92 30.37
C THR A 241 9.88 -20.27 30.80
#